data_AF-A0A1U1PS73-F1
#
_entry.id   AF-A0A1U1PS73-F1
#
_cell.length_a   1.000
_cell.length_b   1.000
_cell.length_c   1.000
_cell.angle_alpha   90.00
_cell.angle_beta   90.00
_cell.angle_gamma   90.00
#
_symmetry.space_group_name_H-M   'P 1'
#
loop_
_entity.id
_entity.type
_entity.pdbx_description
1 polymer ?
#
loop_
_entity_poly.entity_id
_entity_poly.type
_entity_poly.pdbx_seq_one_letter_code
_entity_poly.pdbx_strand_id
1 'polypeptide(L)'
;MEQLRQARFGRLDPNWRSNLQSISAQFAATGVQADAESTAIAELQNLPLMPWEPNQAPWRQSLDSWYAVAHKTLALDYVNQVQIHLNSMRDADMVGPLALTGILAEKILDTVSPHDNRGDDTRRTREWTYIGQRTSLTGSYLAGLSAGGVNVDWRGWYIEQIARWPQDHPILGRFRAEIQHGRYEFLPEYWMNEQTPS
;
A
#
# COMPACT_ATOMS: atom_id res chain seq x y z
N MET A 1 0.94 -0.45 5.76
CA MET A 1 -0.07 -1.23 5.00
C MET A 1 -0.40 -2.60 5.60
N GLU A 2 0.54 -3.33 6.20
CA GLU A 2 0.29 -4.72 6.64
C GLU A 2 -0.77 -4.85 7.73
N GLN A 3 -0.76 -4.00 8.76
CA GLN A 3 -1.75 -4.03 9.84
C GLN A 3 -3.17 -3.79 9.32
N LEU A 4 -3.34 -2.84 8.40
CA LEU A 4 -4.63 -2.57 7.74
C LEU A 4 -5.07 -3.77 6.89
N ARG A 5 -4.14 -4.46 6.24
CA ARG A 5 -4.43 -5.68 5.49
C ARG A 5 -4.93 -6.78 6.45
N GLN A 6 -4.21 -7.02 7.55
CA GLN A 6 -4.62 -8.00 8.56
C GLN A 6 -5.97 -7.64 9.18
N ALA A 7 -6.23 -6.34 9.41
CA ALA A 7 -7.51 -5.85 9.89
C ALA A 7 -8.65 -6.24 8.94
N ARG A 8 -8.51 -5.91 7.65
CA ARG A 8 -9.53 -6.24 6.65
C ARG A 8 -9.84 -7.72 6.55
N PHE A 9 -8.85 -8.57 6.80
CA PHE A 9 -8.99 -10.03 6.74
C PHE A 9 -9.38 -10.68 8.06
N GLY A 10 -9.64 -9.92 9.14
CA GLY A 10 -10.00 -10.47 10.43
C GLY A 10 -8.86 -11.18 11.17
N ARG A 11 -7.61 -10.86 10.82
CA ARG A 11 -6.40 -11.53 11.34
C ARG A 11 -5.54 -10.64 12.23
N LEU A 12 -5.94 -9.39 12.40
CA LEU A 12 -5.26 -8.48 13.31
C LEU A 12 -5.58 -8.86 14.76
N ASP A 13 -4.54 -9.05 15.55
CA ASP A 13 -4.64 -9.29 16.99
C ASP A 13 -5.32 -8.08 17.67
N PRO A 14 -6.32 -8.27 18.56
CA PRO A 14 -6.93 -7.17 19.31
C PRO A 14 -5.92 -6.33 20.12
N ASN A 15 -4.81 -6.92 20.55
CA ASN A 15 -3.72 -6.29 21.29
C ASN A 15 -2.51 -5.97 20.40
N TRP A 16 -2.69 -5.86 19.09
CA TRP A 16 -1.59 -5.67 18.13
C TRP A 16 -0.64 -4.51 18.47
N ARG A 17 -1.16 -3.42 19.05
CA ARG A 17 -0.35 -2.25 19.46
C ARG A 17 0.62 -2.60 20.58
N SER A 18 0.15 -3.31 21.59
CA SER A 18 0.96 -3.79 22.72
C SER A 18 2.02 -4.79 22.27
N ASN A 19 1.74 -5.51 21.16
CA ASN A 19 2.64 -6.51 20.59
C ASN A 19 3.60 -5.94 19.53
N LEU A 20 3.60 -4.62 19.28
CA LEU A 20 4.58 -4.01 18.39
C LEU A 20 5.98 -4.15 18.98
N GLN A 21 6.87 -4.80 18.23
CA GLN A 21 8.27 -5.00 18.60
C GLN A 21 9.18 -4.32 17.59
N SER A 22 10.28 -3.76 18.09
CA SER A 22 11.35 -3.22 17.24
C SER A 22 12.11 -4.38 16.61
N ILE A 23 12.23 -4.36 15.28
CA ILE A 23 13.07 -5.27 14.52
C ILE A 23 14.53 -5.06 14.93
N SER A 24 14.96 -3.81 15.10
CA SER A 24 16.32 -3.48 15.55
C SER A 24 16.62 -4.10 16.92
N ALA A 25 15.67 -4.04 17.86
CA ALA A 25 15.80 -4.67 19.18
C ALA A 25 15.88 -6.20 19.11
N GLN A 26 15.14 -6.84 18.20
CA GLN A 26 15.20 -8.30 17.99
C GLN A 26 16.58 -8.78 17.51
N PHE A 27 17.30 -7.94 16.73
CA PHE A 27 18.63 -8.26 16.23
C PHE A 27 19.77 -7.61 17.03
N ALA A 28 19.48 -7.08 18.23
CA ALA A 28 20.43 -6.34 19.06
C ALA A 28 21.20 -5.22 18.31
N ALA A 29 20.56 -4.64 17.28
CA ALA A 29 21.11 -3.54 16.51
C ALA A 29 21.01 -2.25 17.33
N THR A 30 22.11 -1.47 17.36
CA THR A 30 22.19 -0.20 18.08
C THR A 30 22.42 0.97 17.12
N GLY A 31 22.00 2.16 17.52
CA GLY A 31 22.21 3.41 16.78
C GLY A 31 20.91 4.12 16.38
N VAL A 32 21.05 5.21 15.64
CA VAL A 32 19.97 6.18 15.32
C VAL A 32 18.71 5.53 14.75
N GLN A 33 18.85 4.47 13.98
CA GLN A 33 17.71 3.76 13.39
C GLN A 33 16.91 2.95 14.42
N ALA A 34 17.58 2.38 15.42
CA ALA A 34 16.92 1.68 16.53
C ALA A 34 16.15 2.67 17.43
N ASP A 35 16.74 3.84 17.69
CA ASP A 35 16.11 4.89 18.49
C ASP A 35 14.87 5.48 17.79
N ALA A 36 14.96 5.71 16.47
CA ALA A 36 13.84 6.15 15.65
C ALA A 36 12.71 5.12 15.62
N GLU A 37 13.04 3.83 15.49
CA GLU A 37 12.04 2.75 15.53
C GLU A 37 11.35 2.64 16.89
N SER A 38 12.12 2.74 17.99
CA SER A 38 11.56 2.72 19.34
C SER A 38 10.61 3.90 19.58
N THR A 39 10.98 5.09 19.11
CA THR A 39 10.13 6.29 19.18
C THR A 39 8.83 6.09 18.38
N ALA A 40 8.93 5.60 17.14
CA ALA A 40 7.76 5.35 16.31
C ALA A 40 6.81 4.30 16.91
N ILE A 41 7.34 3.24 17.53
CA ILE A 41 6.53 2.25 18.24
C ILE A 41 5.82 2.87 19.45
N ALA A 42 6.55 3.63 20.27
CA ALA A 42 5.96 4.31 21.43
C ALA A 42 4.87 5.30 21.00
N GLU A 43 5.07 6.04 19.90
CA GLU A 43 4.04 6.90 19.33
C GLU A 43 2.81 6.10 18.90
N LEU A 44 2.97 5.03 18.13
CA LEU A 44 1.86 4.16 17.70
C LEU A 44 1.08 3.56 18.87
N GLN A 45 1.77 3.19 19.95
CA GLN A 45 1.16 2.67 21.17
C GLN A 45 0.32 3.72 21.91
N ASN A 46 0.71 5.00 21.82
CA ASN A 46 0.04 6.11 22.48
C ASN A 46 -1.02 6.82 21.63
N LEU A 47 -1.13 6.50 20.34
CA LEU A 47 -2.18 7.06 19.48
C LEU A 47 -3.57 6.63 19.99
N PRO A 48 -4.61 7.45 19.79
CA PRO A 48 -5.99 7.03 20.04
C PRO A 48 -6.35 5.76 19.26
N LEU A 49 -7.12 4.86 19.87
CA LEU A 49 -7.67 3.69 19.16
C LEU A 49 -8.56 4.17 18.02
N MET A 50 -8.38 3.56 16.84
CA MET A 50 -9.10 3.94 15.64
C MET A 50 -10.30 3.01 15.40
N PRO A 51 -11.41 3.48 14.81
CA PRO A 51 -12.59 2.65 14.58
C PRO A 51 -12.34 1.38 13.76
N TRP A 52 -11.33 1.36 12.88
CA TRP A 52 -10.99 0.19 12.07
C TRP A 52 -10.32 -0.93 12.87
N GLU A 53 -9.85 -0.64 14.07
CA GLU A 53 -9.21 -1.64 14.93
C GLU A 53 -10.23 -2.59 15.56
N PRO A 54 -9.78 -3.78 16.02
CA PRO A 54 -10.70 -4.80 16.52
C PRO A 54 -11.58 -4.30 17.67
N ASN A 55 -12.90 -4.54 17.55
CA ASN A 55 -13.93 -4.19 18.54
C ASN A 55 -14.06 -2.68 18.86
N GLN A 56 -13.49 -1.79 18.06
CA GLN A 56 -13.49 -0.34 18.35
C GLN A 56 -14.70 0.42 17.81
N ALA A 57 -15.44 -0.14 16.86
CA ALA A 57 -16.68 0.46 16.34
C ALA A 57 -17.57 -0.60 15.66
N PRO A 58 -18.84 -0.26 15.35
CA PRO A 58 -19.68 -1.08 14.49
C PRO A 58 -19.13 -1.19 13.06
N TRP A 59 -19.47 -2.28 12.38
CA TRP A 59 -18.84 -2.68 11.12
C TRP A 59 -18.73 -1.58 10.06
N ARG A 60 -19.76 -0.75 9.92
CA ARG A 60 -19.79 0.30 8.89
C ARG A 60 -18.74 1.36 9.19
N GLN A 61 -18.70 1.83 10.43
CA GLN A 61 -17.73 2.83 10.85
C GLN A 61 -16.30 2.27 10.82
N SER A 62 -16.12 0.99 11.17
CA SER A 62 -14.83 0.32 11.06
C SER A 62 -14.36 0.22 9.61
N LEU A 63 -15.25 -0.17 8.69
CA LEU A 63 -14.94 -0.30 7.27
C LEU A 63 -14.62 1.05 6.62
N ASP A 64 -15.40 2.10 6.93
CA ASP A 64 -15.17 3.46 6.43
C ASP A 64 -13.83 4.01 6.93
N SER A 65 -13.56 3.85 8.23
CA SER A 65 -12.29 4.25 8.84
C SER A 65 -11.11 3.49 8.24
N TRP A 66 -11.27 2.18 8.03
CA TRP A 66 -10.24 1.33 7.43
C TRP A 66 -9.90 1.82 6.02
N TYR A 67 -10.92 2.06 5.18
CA TYR A 67 -10.72 2.50 3.81
C TYR A 67 -10.05 3.87 3.75
N ALA A 68 -10.50 4.82 4.57
CA ALA A 68 -9.91 6.16 4.63
C ALA A 68 -8.42 6.12 5.01
N VAL A 69 -8.06 5.36 6.05
CA VAL A 69 -6.67 5.21 6.50
C VAL A 69 -5.85 4.47 5.44
N ALA A 70 -6.33 3.34 4.92
CA ALA A 70 -5.61 2.56 3.90
C ALA A 70 -5.38 3.34 2.61
N HIS A 71 -6.36 4.12 2.16
CA HIS A 71 -6.24 4.92 0.95
C HIS A 71 -5.22 6.05 1.14
N LYS A 72 -5.25 6.71 2.31
CA LYS A 72 -4.28 7.75 2.67
C LYS A 72 -2.86 7.17 2.78
N THR A 73 -2.68 6.06 3.47
CA THR A 73 -1.37 5.39 3.60
C THR A 73 -0.82 5.00 2.22
N LEU A 74 -1.64 4.41 1.36
CA LEU A 74 -1.23 4.03 0.01
C LEU A 74 -0.77 5.25 -0.83
N ALA A 75 -1.49 6.38 -0.73
CA ALA A 75 -1.11 7.60 -1.42
C ALA A 75 0.22 8.18 -0.90
N LEU A 76 0.42 8.19 0.43
CA LEU A 76 1.66 8.65 1.05
C LEU A 76 2.85 7.75 0.67
N ASP A 77 2.66 6.42 0.67
CA ASP A 77 3.69 5.47 0.26
C ASP A 77 4.11 5.71 -1.20
N TYR A 78 3.17 5.97 -2.10
CA TYR A 78 3.46 6.30 -3.49
C TYR A 78 4.21 7.63 -3.62
N VAL A 79 3.76 8.69 -2.95
CA VAL A 79 4.44 10.00 -2.95
C VAL A 79 5.88 9.86 -2.46
N ASN A 80 6.11 9.14 -1.37
CA ASN A 80 7.44 8.90 -0.82
C ASN A 80 8.33 8.14 -1.82
N GLN A 81 7.79 7.11 -2.48
CA GLN A 81 8.53 6.36 -3.50
C GLN A 81 8.88 7.21 -4.72
N VAL A 82 7.97 8.08 -5.16
CA VAL A 82 8.22 9.03 -6.25
C VAL A 82 9.31 10.02 -5.83
N GLN A 83 9.24 10.57 -4.62
CA GLN A 83 10.25 11.51 -4.13
C GLN A 83 11.64 10.89 -4.05
N ILE A 84 11.76 9.67 -3.52
CA ILE A 84 13.03 8.93 -3.48
C ILE A 84 13.58 8.77 -4.90
N HIS A 85 12.72 8.42 -5.87
CA HIS A 85 13.15 8.24 -7.25
C HIS A 85 13.61 9.54 -7.89
N LEU A 86 12.86 10.63 -7.73
CA LEU A 86 13.23 11.94 -8.26
C LEU A 86 14.56 12.41 -7.70
N ASN A 87 14.82 12.18 -6.41
CA ASN A 87 16.11 12.46 -5.80
C ASN A 87 17.23 11.61 -6.43
N SER A 88 16.99 10.30 -6.62
CA SER A 88 17.97 9.42 -7.28
C SER A 88 18.24 9.84 -8.74
N MET A 89 17.23 10.28 -9.49
CA MET A 89 17.41 10.76 -10.87
C MET A 89 18.28 12.01 -10.92
N ARG A 90 18.06 12.94 -9.98
CA ARG A 90 18.88 14.16 -9.87
C ARG A 90 20.35 13.81 -9.60
N ASP A 91 20.60 12.84 -8.73
CA ASP A 91 21.95 12.49 -8.29
C ASP A 91 22.67 11.54 -9.28
N ALA A 92 21.93 10.90 -10.20
CA ALA A 92 22.44 9.93 -11.18
C ALA A 92 22.60 10.49 -12.61
N ASP A 93 22.61 11.81 -12.80
CA ASP A 93 22.86 12.41 -14.12
C ASP A 93 24.26 12.04 -14.63
N MET A 94 24.31 11.27 -15.70
CA MET A 94 25.55 10.82 -16.34
C MET A 94 25.94 11.69 -17.54
N VAL A 95 25.01 12.47 -18.10
CA VAL A 95 25.24 13.19 -19.37
C VAL A 95 26.26 14.31 -19.16
N GLY A 96 26.10 15.12 -18.11
CA GLY A 96 27.03 16.21 -17.79
C GLY A 96 28.48 15.73 -17.63
N PRO A 97 28.76 14.77 -16.73
CA PRO A 97 30.13 14.24 -16.54
C PRO A 97 30.73 13.59 -17.80
N LEU A 98 29.95 12.82 -18.56
CA LEU A 98 30.42 12.18 -19.79
C LEU A 98 30.69 13.19 -20.92
N ALA A 99 29.92 14.27 -20.97
CA ALA A 99 30.16 15.37 -21.91
C ALA A 99 31.47 16.10 -21.60
N LEU A 100 31.72 16.40 -20.32
CA LEU A 100 32.95 17.08 -19.89
C LEU A 100 34.22 16.27 -20.16
N THR A 101 34.12 14.94 -20.16
CA THR A 101 35.22 14.02 -20.46
C THR A 101 35.36 13.70 -21.95
N GLY A 102 34.45 14.18 -22.79
CA GLY A 102 34.51 14.01 -24.26
C GLY A 102 34.08 12.63 -24.78
N ILE A 103 33.66 11.71 -23.91
CA ILE A 103 33.31 10.32 -24.28
C ILE A 103 31.81 10.08 -24.42
N LEU A 104 30.98 11.13 -24.32
CA LEU A 104 29.52 10.99 -24.35
C LEU A 104 29.01 10.24 -25.59
N ALA A 105 29.50 10.56 -26.78
CA ALA A 105 29.05 9.91 -28.01
C ALA A 105 29.31 8.40 -28.00
N GLU A 106 30.39 7.97 -27.36
CA GLU A 106 30.76 6.56 -27.21
C GLU A 106 29.87 5.86 -26.17
N LYS A 107 29.48 6.60 -25.12
CA LYS A 107 28.75 6.07 -23.95
C LYS A 107 27.23 6.22 -23.99
N ILE A 108 26.71 7.03 -24.92
CA ILE A 108 25.28 7.35 -24.96
C ILE A 108 24.43 6.09 -25.21
N LEU A 109 24.86 5.23 -26.14
CA LEU A 109 24.08 4.04 -26.53
C LEU A 109 24.26 2.86 -25.55
N ASP A 110 25.44 2.68 -24.98
CA ASP A 110 25.77 1.52 -24.13
C ASP A 110 25.49 1.76 -22.64
N THR A 111 25.45 3.02 -22.19
CA THR A 111 25.40 3.38 -20.77
C THR A 111 24.22 4.30 -20.47
N VAL A 112 24.12 5.45 -21.16
CA VAL A 112 23.11 6.48 -20.85
C VAL A 112 21.71 6.00 -21.21
N SER A 113 21.45 5.68 -22.47
CA SER A 113 20.12 5.25 -22.93
C SER A 113 19.59 4.01 -22.18
N PRO A 114 20.39 2.95 -21.92
CA PRO A 114 19.92 1.82 -21.11
C PRO A 114 19.59 2.18 -19.66
N HIS A 115 20.32 3.13 -19.06
CA HIS A 115 20.02 3.63 -17.72
C HIS A 115 18.71 4.41 -17.69
N ASP A 116 18.48 5.29 -18.66
CA ASP A 116 17.25 6.07 -18.79
C ASP A 116 16.04 5.17 -19.02
N ASN A 117 16.16 4.19 -19.93
CA ASN A 117 15.12 3.19 -20.19
C ASN A 117 14.75 2.41 -18.91
N ARG A 118 15.75 2.00 -18.11
CA ARG A 118 15.50 1.34 -16.82
C ARG A 118 14.79 2.26 -15.84
N GLY A 119 15.13 3.55 -15.85
CA GLY A 119 14.44 4.59 -15.08
C GLY A 119 12.98 4.75 -15.49
N ASP A 120 12.70 4.82 -16.78
CA ASP A 120 11.34 4.87 -17.34
C ASP A 120 10.51 3.63 -16.96
N ASP A 121 11.08 2.43 -17.11
CA ASP A 121 10.42 1.17 -16.76
C ASP A 121 10.11 1.08 -15.26
N THR A 122 11.04 1.56 -14.42
CA THR A 122 10.84 1.63 -12.97
C THR A 122 9.68 2.56 -12.62
N ARG A 123 9.59 3.74 -13.25
CA ARG A 123 8.50 4.70 -13.04
C ARG A 123 7.15 4.10 -13.44
N ARG A 124 7.07 3.53 -14.64
CA ARG A 124 5.87 2.87 -15.17
C ARG A 124 5.41 1.76 -14.23
N THR A 125 6.33 0.92 -13.75
CA THR A 125 6.03 -0.18 -12.82
C THR A 125 5.45 0.33 -11.50
N ARG A 126 6.02 1.39 -10.92
CA ARG A 126 5.54 1.97 -9.66
C ARG A 126 4.16 2.60 -9.79
N GLU A 127 3.94 3.34 -10.87
CA GLU A 127 2.64 3.93 -11.18
C GLU A 127 1.55 2.85 -11.31
N TRP A 128 1.81 1.79 -12.10
CA TRP A 128 0.87 0.68 -12.23
C TRP A 128 0.64 -0.07 -10.92
N THR A 129 1.67 -0.21 -10.09
CA THR A 129 1.52 -0.80 -8.75
C THR A 129 0.56 0.03 -7.90
N TYR A 130 0.71 1.36 -7.89
CA TYR A 130 -0.18 2.25 -7.15
C TYR A 130 -1.62 2.20 -7.69
N ILE A 131 -1.81 2.30 -9.00
CA ILE A 131 -3.14 2.22 -9.65
C ILE A 131 -3.82 0.89 -9.30
N GLY A 132 -3.07 -0.21 -9.39
CA GLY A 132 -3.55 -1.55 -9.06
C GLY A 132 -3.96 -1.69 -7.60
N GLN A 133 -3.10 -1.27 -6.67
CA GLN A 133 -3.38 -1.34 -5.24
C GLN A 133 -4.58 -0.47 -4.85
N ARG A 134 -4.72 0.74 -5.41
CA ARG A 134 -5.85 1.64 -5.15
C ARG A 134 -7.16 1.02 -5.62
N THR A 135 -7.15 0.40 -6.80
CA THR A 135 -8.33 -0.24 -7.37
C THR A 135 -8.76 -1.45 -6.55
N SER A 136 -7.81 -2.30 -6.15
CA SER A 136 -8.05 -3.43 -5.24
C SER A 136 -8.58 -2.99 -3.88
N LEU A 137 -8.01 -1.92 -3.32
CA LEU A 137 -8.47 -1.36 -2.06
C LEU A 137 -9.94 -0.88 -2.15
N THR A 138 -10.28 -0.18 -3.23
CA THR A 138 -11.65 0.30 -3.46
C THR A 138 -12.61 -0.87 -3.68
N GLY A 139 -12.22 -1.87 -4.47
CA GLY A 139 -13.01 -3.10 -4.65
C GLY A 139 -13.24 -3.83 -3.33
N SER A 140 -12.23 -3.87 -2.45
CA SER A 140 -12.33 -4.47 -1.12
C SER A 140 -13.28 -3.73 -0.17
N TYR A 141 -13.32 -2.41 -0.27
CA TYR A 141 -14.28 -1.55 0.44
C TYR A 141 -15.71 -1.81 -0.03
N LEU A 142 -15.95 -1.75 -1.35
CA LEU A 142 -17.26 -1.99 -1.94
C LEU A 142 -17.77 -3.41 -1.63
N ALA A 143 -16.90 -4.42 -1.69
CA ALA A 143 -17.25 -5.79 -1.29
C ALA A 143 -17.61 -5.89 0.20
N GLY A 144 -16.93 -5.12 1.06
CA GLY A 144 -17.26 -5.02 2.48
C GLY A 144 -18.64 -4.37 2.72
N LEU A 145 -18.99 -3.34 1.96
CA LEU A 145 -20.32 -2.74 2.00
C LEU A 145 -21.40 -3.74 1.59
N SER A 146 -21.14 -4.50 0.52
CA SER A 146 -22.02 -5.58 0.09
C SER A 146 -22.21 -6.66 1.16
N ALA A 147 -21.12 -7.07 1.82
CA ALA A 147 -21.16 -8.04 2.92
C ALA A 147 -21.94 -7.51 4.14
N GLY A 148 -21.92 -6.19 4.37
CA GLY A 148 -22.73 -5.52 5.40
C GLY A 148 -24.18 -5.24 4.98
N GLY A 149 -24.65 -5.79 3.85
CA GLY A 149 -26.03 -5.68 3.38
C GLY A 149 -26.35 -4.44 2.53
N VAL A 150 -25.35 -3.66 2.12
CA VAL A 150 -25.56 -2.54 1.19
C VAL A 150 -25.63 -3.08 -0.23
N ASN A 151 -26.69 -2.74 -0.98
CA ASN A 151 -26.79 -3.11 -2.38
C ASN A 151 -25.78 -2.32 -3.23
N VAL A 152 -24.62 -2.91 -3.49
CA VAL A 152 -23.57 -2.32 -4.34
C VAL A 152 -22.96 -3.40 -5.24
N ASP A 153 -22.90 -3.13 -6.54
CA ASP A 153 -22.26 -4.05 -7.51
C ASP A 153 -20.75 -3.83 -7.54
N TRP A 154 -20.07 -4.33 -6.50
CA TRP A 154 -18.62 -4.18 -6.38
C TRP A 154 -17.86 -4.93 -7.48
N ARG A 155 -18.39 -6.06 -7.97
CA ARG A 155 -17.77 -6.83 -9.05
C ARG A 155 -17.87 -6.13 -10.38
N GLY A 156 -19.06 -5.64 -10.73
CA GLY A 156 -19.27 -4.85 -11.95
C GLY A 156 -18.37 -3.63 -11.97
N TRP A 157 -18.34 -2.87 -10.87
CA TRP A 157 -17.41 -1.74 -10.73
C TRP A 157 -15.95 -2.15 -10.97
N TYR A 158 -15.49 -3.25 -10.34
CA TYR A 158 -14.09 -3.67 -10.44
C TYR A 158 -13.75 -4.16 -11.87
N ILE A 159 -14.65 -4.93 -12.50
CA ILE A 159 -14.51 -5.37 -13.90
C ILE A 159 -14.40 -4.15 -14.83
N GLU A 160 -15.27 -3.15 -14.67
CA GLU A 160 -15.24 -1.93 -15.47
C GLU A 160 -13.95 -1.14 -15.28
N GLN A 161 -13.37 -1.10 -14.07
CA GLN A 161 -12.10 -0.43 -13.85
C GLN A 161 -10.96 -1.12 -14.60
N ILE A 162 -10.83 -2.44 -14.47
CA ILE A 162 -9.71 -3.17 -15.08
C ILE A 162 -9.86 -3.31 -16.60
N ALA A 163 -11.07 -3.18 -17.14
CA ALA A 163 -11.32 -3.17 -18.58
C ALA A 163 -10.67 -1.96 -19.30
N ARG A 164 -10.37 -0.88 -18.56
CA ARG A 164 -9.75 0.33 -19.12
C ARG A 164 -8.23 0.23 -19.23
N TRP A 165 -7.62 -0.85 -18.73
CA TRP A 165 -6.16 -1.00 -18.68
C TRP A 165 -5.64 -1.75 -19.91
N PRO A 166 -4.33 -1.67 -20.21
CA PRO A 166 -3.71 -2.48 -21.26
C PRO A 166 -3.96 -3.97 -21.00
N GLN A 167 -4.57 -4.65 -21.98
CA GLN A 167 -5.07 -6.02 -21.80
C GLN A 167 -3.96 -7.08 -21.71
N ASP A 168 -2.75 -6.72 -22.12
CA ASP A 168 -1.51 -7.49 -22.00
C ASP A 168 -0.79 -7.27 -20.66
N HIS A 169 -1.27 -6.35 -19.81
CA HIS A 169 -0.60 -6.06 -18.55
C HIS A 169 -0.68 -7.25 -17.58
N PRO A 170 0.46 -7.77 -17.07
CA PRO A 170 0.50 -9.03 -16.31
C PRO A 170 -0.30 -8.98 -15.00
N ILE A 171 -0.49 -7.80 -14.43
CA ILE A 171 -1.26 -7.60 -13.19
C ILE A 171 -2.75 -7.95 -13.32
N LEU A 172 -3.31 -7.95 -14.54
CA LEU A 172 -4.74 -8.22 -14.75
C LEU A 172 -5.15 -9.61 -14.28
N GLY A 173 -4.27 -10.62 -14.42
CA GLY A 173 -4.52 -11.97 -13.95
C GLY A 173 -4.80 -12.02 -12.44
N ARG A 174 -4.01 -11.28 -11.65
CA ARG A 174 -4.21 -11.16 -10.20
C ARG A 174 -5.58 -10.55 -9.87
N PHE A 175 -5.97 -9.47 -10.54
CA PHE A 175 -7.22 -8.77 -10.24
C PHE A 175 -8.47 -9.56 -10.66
N ARG A 176 -8.40 -10.27 -11.79
CA ARG A 176 -9.43 -11.24 -12.17
C ARG A 176 -9.61 -12.32 -11.11
N ALA A 177 -8.52 -12.84 -10.56
CA ALA A 177 -8.58 -13.81 -9.46
C ALA A 177 -9.17 -13.22 -8.16
N GLU A 178 -8.83 -11.98 -7.80
CA GLU A 178 -9.42 -11.29 -6.65
C GLU A 178 -10.95 -11.18 -6.77
N ILE A 179 -11.46 -10.84 -7.97
CA ILE A 179 -12.90 -10.75 -8.26
C ILE A 179 -13.57 -12.13 -8.18
N GLN A 180 -12.96 -13.14 -8.81
CA GLN A 180 -13.50 -14.49 -8.92
C GLN A 180 -13.63 -15.18 -7.57
N HIS A 181 -12.61 -15.06 -6.71
CA HIS A 181 -12.59 -15.76 -5.42
C HIS A 181 -13.43 -15.09 -4.32
N GLY A 182 -14.04 -13.93 -4.59
CA GLY A 182 -14.82 -13.22 -3.58
C GLY A 182 -14.00 -12.90 -2.33
N ARG A 183 -12.68 -12.67 -2.49
CA ARG A 183 -11.72 -12.54 -1.38
C ARG A 183 -12.09 -11.47 -0.34
N TYR A 184 -12.96 -10.55 -0.71
CA TYR A 184 -13.38 -9.42 0.10
C TYR A 184 -14.86 -9.46 0.50
N GLU A 185 -15.60 -10.53 0.19
CA GLU A 185 -17.04 -10.66 0.45
C GLU A 185 -17.38 -11.09 1.88
N PHE A 186 -16.66 -10.55 2.84
CA PHE A 186 -16.94 -10.77 4.24
C PHE A 186 -16.50 -9.56 5.05
N LEU A 187 -17.04 -9.47 6.27
CA LEU A 187 -16.58 -8.55 7.30
C LEU A 187 -15.91 -9.36 8.42
N PRO A 188 -14.77 -8.91 8.96
CA PRO A 188 -14.20 -9.45 10.18
C PRO A 188 -15.22 -9.59 11.32
N GLU A 189 -15.18 -10.69 12.05
CA GLU A 189 -16.11 -10.95 13.18
C GLU A 189 -16.06 -9.83 14.22
N TYR A 190 -14.87 -9.33 14.56
CA TYR A 190 -14.71 -8.24 15.54
C TYR A 190 -15.21 -6.87 15.07
N TRP A 191 -15.58 -6.73 13.79
CA TRP A 191 -16.30 -5.54 13.29
C TRP A 191 -17.82 -5.75 13.37
N MET A 192 -18.27 -7.01 13.39
CA MET A 192 -19.69 -7.38 13.45
C MET A 192 -20.23 -7.44 14.88
N ASN A 193 -19.36 -7.50 15.89
CA ASN A 193 -19.76 -7.53 17.29
C ASN A 193 -20.46 -6.22 17.69
N GLU A 194 -21.66 -6.32 18.28
CA GLU A 194 -22.26 -5.20 19.01
C GLU A 194 -21.33 -4.87 20.18
N GLN A 195 -20.90 -3.61 20.29
CA GLN A 195 -20.03 -3.20 21.38
C GLN A 195 -20.76 -3.40 22.70
N THR A 196 -20.25 -4.28 23.56
CA THR A 196 -20.65 -4.30 24.96
C THR A 196 -20.24 -2.95 25.54
N PRO A 197 -21.18 -2.13 26.05
CA PRO A 197 -20.81 -0.87 26.70
C PRO A 197 -19.93 -1.20 27.91
N SER A 198 -18.73 -0.65 27.91
CA SER A 198 -17.84 -0.56 29.09
C SER A 198 -18.28 0.55 30.02
#